data_AF-A0A661ER92-F1
#
_entry.id   AF-A0A661ER92-F1
#
_cell.length_a   1.000
_cell.length_b   1.000
_cell.length_c   1.000
_cell.angle_alpha   90.00
_cell.angle_beta   90.00
_cell.angle_gamma   90.00
#
_symmetry.space_group_name_H-M   'P 1'
#
loop_
_entity.id
_entity.type
_entity.pdbx_description
1 polymer ?
#
loop_
_entity_poly.entity_id
_entity_poly.type
_entity_poly.pdbx_seq_one_letter_code
_entity_poly.pdbx_strand_id
1 'polypeptide(L)'
;MGIDSNLLVLLSMLLLPIAWALKYSYWTLIDKVPSPHTIGTATGLGHLGDVSLLEPPHTEPNFVQKEMGFKIARRHAAKLRRTAVILAFLLPTTLSAGVLVSSGWLATSLTLLAALSVTAGLLTERWLFFAEATHVSMLYYGER
;
A
#
# COMPACT_ATOMS: atom_id res chain seq x y z
N MET A 1 -0.52 23.03 31.07
CA MET A 1 -0.68 22.41 29.73
C MET A 1 0.42 21.37 29.53
N GLY A 2 0.33 20.20 30.17
CA GLY A 2 1.40 19.19 30.09
C GLY A 2 0.93 17.74 30.24
N ILE A 3 -0.24 17.54 30.83
CA ILE A 3 -0.87 16.20 30.93
C ILE A 3 -1.46 15.80 29.57
N ASP A 4 -2.13 16.72 28.88
CA ASP A 4 -2.81 16.44 27.61
C ASP A 4 -1.81 16.10 26.49
N SER A 5 -0.71 16.84 26.37
CA SER A 5 0.31 16.59 25.34
C SER A 5 1.02 15.25 25.54
N ASN A 6 1.35 14.91 26.78
CA ASN A 6 2.03 13.66 27.09
C ASN A 6 1.09 12.45 26.90
N LEU A 7 -0.19 12.60 27.24
CA LEU A 7 -1.22 11.60 26.95
C LEU A 7 -1.32 11.34 25.44
N LEU A 8 -1.35 12.39 24.62
CA LEU A 8 -1.41 12.26 23.16
C LEU A 8 -0.18 11.52 22.59
N VAL A 9 1.02 11.81 23.11
CA VAL A 9 2.25 11.12 22.69
C VAL A 9 2.26 9.66 23.13
N LEU A 10 1.78 9.35 24.34
CA LEU A 10 1.65 7.97 24.80
C LEU A 10 0.64 7.19 23.95
N LEU A 11 -0.50 7.82 23.62
CA LEU A 11 -1.49 7.23 22.74
C LEU A 11 -0.95 7.01 21.33
N SER A 12 -0.19 7.95 20.76
CA SER A 12 0.42 7.77 19.44
C SER A 12 1.44 6.62 19.44
N MET A 13 2.27 6.51 20.48
CA MET A 13 3.23 5.42 20.65
C MET A 13 2.56 4.05 20.80
N LEU A 14 1.34 3.99 21.33
CA LEU A 14 0.58 2.74 21.42
C LEU A 14 -0.17 2.43 20.11
N LEU A 15 -0.83 3.43 19.52
CA LEU A 15 -1.69 3.26 18.35
C LEU A 15 -0.90 3.02 17.06
N LEU A 16 0.28 3.62 16.90
CA LEU A 16 1.09 3.43 15.69
C LEU A 16 1.55 1.96 15.51
N PRO A 17 2.10 1.27 16.53
CA PRO A 17 2.39 -0.16 16.44
C PRO A 17 1.15 -1.02 16.20
N ILE A 18 0.02 -0.71 16.84
CA ILE A 18 -1.24 -1.45 16.63
C ILE A 18 -1.70 -1.29 15.18
N ALA A 19 -1.68 -0.07 14.64
CA ALA A 19 -2.02 0.20 13.26
C ALA A 19 -1.08 -0.52 12.30
N TRP A 20 0.22 -0.58 12.60
CA TRP A 20 1.18 -1.35 11.82
C TRP A 20 0.85 -2.84 11.82
N ALA A 21 0.55 -3.43 12.99
CA ALA A 21 0.18 -4.84 13.10
C ALA A 21 -1.09 -5.17 12.29
N LEU A 22 -2.13 -4.35 12.42
CA LEU A 22 -3.36 -4.49 11.64
C LEU A 22 -3.09 -4.39 10.14
N LYS A 23 -2.24 -3.43 9.72
CA LYS A 23 -1.89 -3.24 8.32
C LYS A 23 -1.09 -4.42 7.76
N TYR A 24 -0.15 -4.93 8.55
CA TYR A 24 0.62 -6.12 8.20
C TYR A 24 -0.30 -7.33 8.03
N SER A 25 -1.20 -7.58 8.99
CA SER A 25 -2.20 -8.64 8.90
C SER A 25 -3.09 -8.49 7.66
N TYR A 26 -3.62 -7.29 7.40
CA TYR A 26 -4.41 -6.99 6.20
C TYR A 26 -3.65 -7.37 4.93
N TRP A 27 -2.39 -6.93 4.82
CA TRP A 27 -1.61 -7.26 3.65
C TRP A 27 -1.35 -8.77 3.51
N THR A 28 -1.03 -9.47 4.60
CA THR A 28 -0.86 -10.94 4.53
C THR A 28 -2.13 -11.68 4.15
N LEU A 29 -3.31 -11.10 4.42
CA LEU A 29 -4.59 -11.67 4.01
C LEU A 29 -4.81 -11.47 2.51
N ILE A 30 -4.68 -10.23 2.00
CA ILE A 30 -4.88 -9.96 0.57
C ILE A 30 -3.84 -10.67 -0.31
N ASP A 31 -2.60 -10.81 0.18
CA ASP A 31 -1.53 -11.52 -0.54
C ASP A 31 -1.87 -13.02 -0.71
N LYS A 32 -2.77 -13.57 0.12
CA LYS A 32 -3.23 -14.98 0.08
C LYS A 32 -4.54 -15.18 -0.65
N VAL A 33 -5.31 -14.12 -0.93
CA VAL A 33 -6.59 -14.23 -1.64
C VAL A 33 -6.30 -14.37 -3.14
N PRO A 34 -6.66 -15.49 -3.79
CA PRO A 34 -6.52 -15.62 -5.24
C PRO A 34 -7.34 -14.54 -5.95
N SER A 35 -6.88 -14.08 -7.11
CA SER A 35 -7.68 -13.16 -7.95
C SER A 35 -9.07 -13.77 -8.18
N PRO A 36 -10.16 -13.12 -7.76
CA PRO A 36 -11.51 -13.64 -7.96
C PRO A 36 -11.95 -13.58 -9.42
N HIS A 37 -11.18 -12.88 -10.27
CA HIS A 37 -11.52 -12.65 -11.66
C HIS A 37 -10.68 -13.54 -12.57
N THR A 38 -11.37 -14.44 -13.27
CA THR A 38 -10.83 -15.26 -14.37
C THR A 38 -11.29 -14.69 -15.71
N ILE A 39 -10.64 -15.11 -16.80
CA ILE A 39 -11.04 -14.76 -18.18
C ILE A 39 -12.53 -15.08 -18.41
N GLY A 40 -13.01 -16.21 -17.88
CA GLY A 40 -14.41 -16.61 -17.95
C GLY A 40 -15.37 -15.66 -17.23
N THR A 41 -14.99 -15.13 -16.05
CA THR A 41 -15.80 -14.11 -15.35
C THR A 41 -15.77 -12.75 -16.07
N ALA A 42 -14.65 -12.38 -16.68
CA ALA A 42 -14.50 -11.11 -17.41
C ALA A 42 -15.29 -11.10 -18.73
N THR A 43 -15.38 -12.24 -19.41
CA THR A 43 -16.10 -12.41 -20.67
C THR A 43 -17.56 -12.84 -20.49
N GLY A 44 -17.98 -13.21 -19.27
CA GLY A 44 -19.28 -13.82 -19.01
C GLY A 44 -19.41 -15.26 -19.52
N LEU A 45 -18.34 -15.81 -20.12
CA LEU A 45 -18.30 -17.16 -20.68
C LEU A 45 -17.89 -18.23 -19.66
N GLY A 46 -17.68 -17.86 -18.39
CA GLY A 46 -17.26 -18.78 -17.34
C GLY A 46 -18.22 -19.96 -17.10
N HIS A 47 -19.48 -19.84 -17.51
CA HIS A 47 -20.44 -20.96 -17.46
C HIS A 47 -20.15 -22.06 -18.49
N LEU A 48 -19.31 -21.79 -19.50
CA LEU A 48 -18.97 -22.70 -20.60
C LEU A 48 -17.71 -23.55 -20.32
N GLY A 49 -17.02 -23.34 -19.19
CA GLY A 49 -15.81 -24.09 -18.82
C GLY A 49 -14.54 -23.22 -18.76
N ASP A 50 -13.37 -23.82 -18.98
CA ASP A 50 -12.08 -23.11 -19.00
C ASP A 50 -11.97 -22.26 -20.28
N VAL A 51 -12.06 -20.94 -20.12
CA VAL A 51 -12.05 -19.98 -21.24
C VAL A 51 -10.60 -19.56 -21.50
N SER A 52 -10.06 -19.99 -22.64
CA SER A 52 -8.77 -19.54 -23.16
C SER A 52 -8.94 -18.62 -24.35
N LEU A 53 -8.04 -17.65 -24.48
CA LEU A 53 -7.97 -16.76 -25.65
C LEU A 53 -7.49 -17.56 -26.87
N LEU A 54 -8.29 -17.59 -27.94
CA LEU A 54 -7.93 -18.25 -29.21
C LEU A 54 -6.93 -17.40 -30.00
N GLU A 55 -7.21 -16.11 -30.16
CA GLU A 55 -6.36 -15.17 -30.87
C GLU A 55 -6.56 -13.76 -30.30
N PRO A 56 -5.48 -12.99 -30.05
CA PRO A 56 -5.62 -11.63 -29.55
C PRO A 56 -6.29 -10.73 -30.60
N PRO A 57 -7.10 -9.75 -30.19
CA PRO A 57 -7.83 -8.87 -31.11
C PRO A 57 -6.92 -7.92 -31.90
N HIS A 58 -5.63 -7.86 -31.57
CA HIS A 58 -4.65 -7.01 -32.24
C HIS A 58 -3.26 -7.66 -32.23
N THR A 59 -2.53 -7.50 -33.34
CA THR A 59 -1.16 -8.00 -33.54
C THR A 59 -0.10 -7.19 -32.79
N GLU A 60 -0.38 -5.91 -32.48
CA GLU A 60 0.50 -5.04 -31.73
C GLU A 60 -0.11 -4.62 -30.38
N PRO A 61 0.71 -4.40 -29.34
CA PRO A 61 0.23 -3.96 -28.04
C PRO A 61 -0.27 -2.51 -28.09
N ASN A 62 -1.51 -2.30 -27.66
CA ASN A 62 -2.11 -0.97 -27.61
C ASN A 62 -1.53 -0.12 -26.45
N PHE A 63 -1.87 1.17 -26.42
CA PHE A 63 -1.42 2.09 -25.37
C PHE A 63 -1.75 1.59 -23.95
N VAL A 64 -2.96 1.05 -23.75
CA VAL A 64 -3.41 0.52 -22.45
C VAL A 64 -2.58 -0.68 -22.01
N GLN A 65 -2.18 -1.56 -22.91
CA GLN A 65 -1.32 -2.70 -22.57
C GLN A 65 0.12 -2.28 -22.27
N LYS A 66 0.64 -1.25 -22.96
CA LYS A 66 1.97 -0.67 -22.66
C LYS A 66 1.96 0.06 -21.31
N GLU A 67 0.89 0.78 -21.00
CA GLU A 67 0.76 1.61 -19.80
C GLU A 67 0.33 0.78 -18.57
N MET A 68 -0.49 -0.27 -18.75
CA MET A 68 -1.07 -1.08 -17.66
C MET A 68 -0.47 -2.49 -17.54
N GLY A 69 0.29 -2.97 -18.53
CA GLY A 69 1.10 -4.21 -18.45
C GLY A 69 2.38 -4.06 -17.63
N PHE A 70 2.44 -3.06 -16.74
CA PHE A 70 3.65 -2.63 -16.03
C PHE A 70 4.14 -3.66 -15.00
N LYS A 71 4.93 -4.65 -15.46
CA LYS A 71 5.67 -5.58 -14.59
C LYS A 71 6.69 -4.88 -13.67
N ILE A 72 7.12 -3.65 -13.99
CA ILE A 72 8.10 -2.88 -13.20
C ILE A 72 7.52 -2.48 -11.83
N ALA A 73 6.21 -2.23 -11.75
CA ALA A 73 5.54 -1.85 -10.51
C ALA A 73 5.62 -2.97 -9.45
N ARG A 74 5.44 -4.24 -9.86
CA ARG A 74 5.59 -5.41 -8.98
C ARG A 74 7.01 -5.57 -8.42
N ARG A 75 8.05 -5.26 -9.20
CA ARG A 75 9.45 -5.36 -8.75
C ARG A 75 9.79 -4.35 -7.65
N HIS A 76 9.11 -3.21 -7.65
CA HIS A 76 9.34 -2.15 -6.66
C HIS A 76 8.32 -2.15 -5.53
N ALA A 77 7.19 -2.86 -5.65
CA ALA A 77 6.15 -2.94 -4.63
C ALA A 77 6.71 -3.35 -3.26
N ALA A 78 7.57 -4.38 -3.19
CA ALA A 78 8.21 -4.78 -1.93
C ALA A 78 9.08 -3.67 -1.30
N LYS A 79 9.80 -2.91 -2.13
CA LYS A 79 10.62 -1.78 -1.68
C LYS A 79 9.73 -0.63 -1.20
N LEU A 80 8.67 -0.30 -1.95
CA LEU A 80 7.68 0.72 -1.58
C LEU A 80 6.95 0.37 -0.28
N ARG A 81 6.59 -0.90 -0.09
CA ARG A 81 5.95 -1.41 1.12
C ARG A 81 6.86 -1.25 2.34
N ARG A 82 8.16 -1.53 2.19
CA ARG A 82 9.15 -1.27 3.24
C ARG A 82 9.28 0.22 3.55
N THR A 83 9.35 1.09 2.54
CA THR A 83 9.43 2.55 2.76
C THR A 83 8.16 3.11 3.40
N ALA A 84 6.98 2.63 3.01
CA ALA A 84 5.70 3.02 3.61
C ALA A 84 5.68 2.63 5.09
N VAL A 85 6.10 1.42 5.45
CA VAL A 85 6.17 0.99 6.86
C VAL A 85 7.11 1.86 7.69
N ILE A 86 8.29 2.15 7.15
CA ILE A 86 9.29 2.96 7.86
C ILE A 86 8.76 4.38 8.08
N LEU A 87 8.22 5.02 7.06
CA LEU A 87 7.74 6.41 7.15
C LEU A 87 6.42 6.55 7.91
N ALA A 88 5.50 5.59 7.79
CA ALA A 88 4.18 5.67 8.41
C ALA A 88 4.14 5.22 9.87
N PHE A 89 5.01 4.28 10.26
CA PHE A 89 4.95 3.65 11.59
C PHE A 89 6.27 3.75 12.36
N LEU A 90 7.37 3.29 11.77
CA LEU A 90 8.63 3.12 12.51
C LEU A 90 9.24 4.47 12.91
N LEU A 91 9.39 5.38 11.95
CA LEU A 91 10.01 6.69 12.13
C LEU A 91 9.13 7.65 12.98
N PRO A 92 7.81 7.72 12.80
CA PRO A 92 6.95 8.50 13.69
C PRO A 92 6.94 7.99 15.13
N THR A 93 7.03 6.68 15.35
CA THR A 93 7.07 6.10 16.70
C THR A 93 8.37 6.48 17.42
N THR A 94 9.52 6.42 16.75
CA THR A 94 10.80 6.82 17.35
C THR A 94 10.88 8.32 17.60
N LEU A 95 10.36 9.14 16.68
CA LEU A 95 10.26 10.59 16.89
C LEU A 95 9.33 10.93 18.06
N SER A 96 8.17 10.26 18.17
CA SER A 96 7.24 10.44 19.29
C SER A 96 7.88 10.06 20.63
N ALA A 97 8.68 8.99 20.68
CA ALA A 97 9.45 8.64 21.87
C ALA A 97 10.46 9.74 22.24
N GLY A 98 11.11 10.35 21.24
CA GLY A 98 12.01 11.47 21.42
C GLY A 98 11.34 12.71 22.04
N VAL A 99 10.04 12.94 21.76
CA VAL A 99 9.27 14.05 22.36
C VAL A 99 9.20 13.91 23.87
N LEU A 100 9.10 12.69 24.43
CA LEU A 100 8.97 12.47 25.87
C LEU A 100 10.23 12.84 26.68
N VAL A 101 11.40 12.77 26.04
CA VAL A 101 12.70 13.14 26.64
C VAL A 101 13.16 14.55 26.23
N SER A 102 12.36 15.25 25.42
CA SER A 102 12.66 16.60 24.93
C SER A 102 11.70 17.62 25.53
N SER A 103 12.09 18.90 25.54
CA SER A 103 11.20 19.99 25.97
C SER A 103 11.39 21.25 25.13
N GLY A 104 10.39 22.14 25.19
CA GLY A 104 10.40 23.42 24.47
C GLY A 104 10.36 23.26 22.95
N TRP A 105 11.15 24.09 22.24
CA TRP A 105 11.20 24.12 20.78
C TRP A 105 11.52 22.76 20.15
N LEU A 106 12.40 21.98 20.78
CA LEU A 106 12.84 20.69 20.26
C LEU A 106 11.68 19.68 20.17
N ALA A 107 10.82 19.64 21.20
CA ALA A 107 9.64 18.78 21.25
C ALA A 107 8.63 19.14 20.16
N THR A 108 8.43 20.43 19.91
CA THR A 108 7.55 20.92 18.83
C THR A 108 8.08 20.51 17.45
N SER A 109 9.39 20.68 17.20
CA SER A 109 10.00 20.27 15.93
C SER A 109 9.90 18.76 15.69
N LEU A 110 10.17 17.94 16.72
CA LEU A 110 10.02 16.48 16.66
C LEU A 110 8.58 16.05 16.35
N THR A 111 7.60 16.71 16.97
CA THR A 111 6.18 16.43 16.73
C THR A 111 5.77 16.76 15.29
N LEU A 112 6.23 17.89 14.75
CA LEU A 112 5.99 18.27 13.35
C LEU A 112 6.64 17.28 12.38
N LEU A 113 7.88 16.87 12.64
CA LEU A 113 8.57 15.87 11.83
C LEU A 113 7.85 14.51 11.87
N ALA A 114 7.32 14.10 13.02
CA ALA A 114 6.53 12.89 13.14
C ALA A 114 5.26 12.96 12.27
N ALA A 115 4.53 14.07 12.32
CA ALA A 115 3.33 14.28 11.51
C ALA A 115 3.62 14.27 10.00
N LEU A 116 4.70 14.94 9.56
CA LEU A 116 5.13 14.94 8.16
C LEU A 116 5.55 13.54 7.70
N SER A 117 6.26 12.79 8.55
CA SER A 117 6.65 11.41 8.25
C SER A 117 5.44 10.51 8.05
N VAL A 118 4.46 10.54 8.97
CA VAL A 118 3.21 9.76 8.81
C VAL A 118 2.53 10.11 7.49
N THR A 119 2.43 11.39 7.17
CA THR A 119 1.80 11.87 5.93
C THR A 119 2.52 11.33 4.70
N ALA A 120 3.85 11.44 4.64
CA ALA A 120 4.65 10.89 3.56
C ALA A 120 4.53 9.36 3.44
N GLY A 121 4.48 8.65 4.57
CA GLY A 121 4.27 7.21 4.62
C GLY A 121 2.92 6.80 4.06
N LEU A 122 1.84 7.48 4.45
CA LEU A 122 0.48 7.24 3.95
C LEU A 122 0.35 7.56 2.45
N LEU A 123 1.00 8.61 1.96
CA LEU A 123 1.07 8.90 0.52
C LEU A 123 1.80 7.79 -0.25
N THR A 124 2.89 7.28 0.31
CA THR A 124 3.62 6.14 -0.26
C THR A 124 2.76 4.88 -0.30
N GLU A 125 1.97 4.65 0.76
CA GLU A 125 1.02 3.53 0.82
C GLU A 125 -0.11 3.66 -0.22
N ARG A 126 -0.64 4.86 -0.40
CA ARG A 126 -1.63 5.16 -1.46
C ARG A 126 -1.03 4.87 -2.84
N TRP A 127 0.24 5.18 -3.04
CA TRP A 127 0.92 4.89 -4.29
C TRP A 127 1.20 3.39 -4.48
N LEU A 128 1.51 2.68 -3.41
CA LEU A 128 1.66 1.22 -3.41
C LEU A 128 0.38 0.53 -3.91
N PHE A 129 -0.81 1.01 -3.50
CA PHE A 129 -2.09 0.50 -4.00
C PHE A 129 -2.19 0.59 -5.54
N PHE A 130 -1.80 1.74 -6.12
CA PHE A 130 -1.79 1.88 -7.58
C PHE A 130 -0.76 0.97 -8.25
N ALA A 131 0.38 0.75 -7.61
CA ALA A 131 1.42 -0.14 -8.12
C ALA A 131 1.03 -1.64 -8.04
N GLU A 132 0.24 -2.03 -7.05
CA GLU A 132 -0.22 -3.41 -6.84
C GLU A 132 -1.56 -3.72 -7.54
N ALA A 133 -2.33 -2.70 -7.93
CA ALA A 133 -3.60 -2.88 -8.60
C ALA A 133 -3.44 -3.59 -9.96
N THR A 134 -3.68 -4.92 -9.97
CA THR A 134 -3.88 -5.69 -11.20
C THR A 134 -5.14 -5.20 -11.88
N HIS A 135 -4.98 -4.46 -12.98
CA HIS A 135 -6.12 -3.96 -13.72
C HIS A 135 -6.82 -5.14 -14.39
N VAL A 136 -8.07 -5.38 -13.98
CA VAL A 136 -8.96 -6.44 -14.49
C VAL A 136 -9.09 -6.39 -16.01
N SER A 137 -8.84 -5.23 -16.63
CA SER A 137 -8.79 -5.06 -18.09
C SER A 137 -7.76 -5.97 -18.78
N MET A 138 -6.67 -6.36 -18.10
CA MET A 138 -5.66 -7.27 -18.65
C MET A 138 -6.17 -8.71 -18.80
N LEU A 139 -7.22 -9.10 -18.07
CA LEU A 139 -7.86 -10.41 -18.23
C LEU A 139 -8.54 -10.56 -19.60
N TYR A 140 -9.02 -9.47 -20.21
CA TYR A 140 -9.54 -9.49 -21.59
C TYR A 140 -8.46 -9.79 -22.63
N TYR A 141 -7.19 -9.57 -22.27
CA TYR A 141 -6.04 -9.81 -23.14
C TYR A 141 -5.30 -11.11 -22.80
N GLY A 142 -5.84 -11.92 -21.89
CA GLY A 142 -5.31 -13.26 -21.59
C GLY A 142 -4.09 -13.28 -20.67
N GLU A 143 -3.71 -12.13 -20.09
CA GLU A 143 -2.77 -12.15 -18.97
C GLU A 143 -3.46 -12.76 -17.74
N ARG A 144 -2.94 -13.90 -17.28
CA ARG A 144 -3.35 -14.58 -16.05
C ARG A 144 -2.60 -14.02 -14.85
#